data_AF-A0A956L4H5-F1
#
_entry.id   AF-A0A956L4H5-F1
#
_cell.length_a   1.000
_cell.length_b   1.000
_cell.length_c   1.000
_cell.angle_alpha   90.00
_cell.angle_beta   90.00
_cell.angle_gamma   90.00
#
_symmetry.space_group_name_H-M   'P 1'
#
loop_
_entity.id
_entity.type
_entity.pdbx_description
1 polymer ?
#
loop_
_entity_poly.entity_id
_entity_poly.type
_entity_poly.pdbx_seq_one_letter_code
_entity_poly.pdbx_strand_id
1 'polypeptide(L)'
;MGARWGAVLVAMGLMMGPVAVSAADDDDDEETEVEAEREIASIKIEIKLESGRVVKPEDAFTIDFGVENSLEIQAEGSSHKFLLKVDRKGDKDKDKVVALTVGYDRDGEAIVAPYTFDAKLKKREVLRIEGGMALAFTITPKKVTSEAPPSEDAPEEPSEKPREKGKIDVCGKDDPLCGVD
;
A
#
# COMPACT_ATOMS: atom_id res chain seq x y z
N MET A 1 -45.84 20.58 26.80
CA MET A 1 -47.09 19.81 26.58
C MET A 1 -47.47 19.88 25.10
N GLY A 2 -47.73 18.73 24.47
CA GLY A 2 -48.19 18.66 23.08
C GLY A 2 -48.01 17.25 22.51
N ALA A 3 -49.00 16.38 22.74
CA ALA A 3 -49.03 14.99 22.31
C ALA A 3 -49.42 14.83 20.84
N ARG A 4 -48.98 13.72 20.21
CA ARG A 4 -49.57 13.02 19.05
C ARG A 4 -48.67 11.82 18.71
N TRP A 5 -48.88 10.62 19.25
CA TRP A 5 -49.80 9.55 18.82
C TRP A 5 -49.90 9.40 17.29
N GLY A 6 -49.39 8.28 16.79
CA GLY A 6 -49.49 7.86 15.39
C GLY A 6 -48.85 6.50 15.15
N ALA A 7 -49.37 5.46 15.80
CA ALA A 7 -49.12 4.07 15.42
C ALA A 7 -49.97 3.77 14.17
N VAL A 8 -49.37 3.21 13.11
CA VAL A 8 -50.13 2.55 12.04
C VAL A 8 -49.41 1.26 11.64
N LEU A 9 -50.27 0.26 11.43
CA LEU A 9 -50.09 -1.17 11.36
C LEU A 9 -49.32 -1.72 10.16
N VAL A 10 -48.70 -2.87 10.47
CA VAL A 10 -48.35 -4.04 9.65
C VAL A 10 -49.26 -4.26 8.44
N ALA A 11 -48.65 -4.50 7.28
CA ALA A 11 -49.24 -5.30 6.21
C ALA A 11 -48.25 -6.41 5.81
N MET A 12 -48.49 -7.62 6.33
CA MET A 12 -47.96 -8.86 5.77
C MET A 12 -48.59 -9.09 4.40
N GLY A 13 -47.76 -9.22 3.38
CA GLY A 13 -48.15 -9.64 2.03
C GLY A 13 -47.24 -10.75 1.56
N LEU A 14 -47.46 -11.98 2.05
CA LEU A 14 -46.89 -13.21 1.49
C LEU A 14 -47.74 -13.59 0.26
N MET A 15 -47.23 -13.29 -0.92
CA MET A 15 -47.76 -13.81 -2.18
C MET A 15 -46.92 -15.04 -2.57
N MET A 16 -47.48 -16.23 -2.40
CA MET A 16 -46.96 -17.45 -3.04
C MET A 16 -47.41 -17.44 -4.51
N GLY A 17 -46.47 -17.18 -5.40
CA GLY A 17 -46.62 -17.39 -6.84
C GLY A 17 -46.20 -18.81 -7.27
N PRO A 18 -46.69 -19.30 -8.42
CA PRO A 18 -46.49 -20.68 -8.88
C PRO A 18 -45.02 -20.99 -9.20
N VAL A 19 -44.61 -22.18 -8.77
CA VAL A 19 -43.34 -22.83 -9.08
C VAL A 19 -43.36 -23.22 -10.56
N ALA A 20 -42.63 -22.49 -11.41
CA ALA A 20 -42.35 -22.90 -12.77
C ALA A 20 -41.08 -23.76 -12.75
N VAL A 21 -41.26 -25.05 -13.03
CA VAL A 21 -40.18 -25.97 -13.40
C VAL A 21 -39.80 -25.63 -14.85
N SER A 22 -38.64 -24.99 -15.04
CA SER A 22 -37.83 -25.11 -16.27
C SER A 22 -36.63 -25.96 -15.87
N ALA A 23 -36.53 -27.20 -16.34
CA ALA A 23 -36.01 -27.58 -17.65
C ALA A 23 -34.55 -27.12 -17.80
N ALA A 24 -33.66 -28.11 -17.72
CA ALA A 24 -32.23 -28.00 -17.88
C ALA A 24 -31.86 -27.36 -19.22
N ASP A 25 -31.09 -26.29 -19.15
CA ASP A 25 -30.01 -26.01 -20.09
C ASP A 25 -28.73 -26.06 -19.24
N ASP A 26 -27.81 -26.92 -19.67
CA ASP A 26 -26.42 -26.96 -19.24
C ASP A 26 -25.80 -25.60 -19.63
N ASP A 27 -25.85 -24.63 -18.72
CA ASP A 27 -24.97 -23.47 -18.78
C ASP A 27 -23.64 -23.91 -18.15
N ASP A 28 -22.67 -24.12 -19.04
CA ASP A 28 -21.25 -24.23 -18.77
C ASP A 28 -20.80 -22.91 -18.10
N ASP A 29 -21.05 -22.80 -16.79
CA ASP A 29 -20.47 -21.77 -15.92
C ASP A 29 -18.96 -22.06 -15.83
N GLU A 30 -18.21 -21.64 -16.86
CA GLU A 30 -16.80 -21.28 -16.69
C GLU A 30 -16.76 -20.22 -15.58
N GLU A 31 -16.46 -20.67 -14.35
CA GLU A 31 -16.08 -19.84 -13.22
C GLU A 31 -14.89 -18.99 -13.66
N THR A 32 -15.18 -17.84 -14.26
CA THR A 32 -14.20 -16.81 -14.54
C THR A 32 -13.84 -16.26 -13.18
N GLU A 33 -12.73 -16.73 -12.61
CA GLU A 33 -12.13 -16.16 -11.40
C GLU A 33 -11.96 -14.66 -11.64
N VAL A 34 -12.89 -13.87 -11.13
CA VAL A 34 -12.82 -12.42 -11.21
C VAL A 34 -11.65 -12.03 -10.31
N GLU A 35 -10.46 -11.87 -10.89
CA GLU A 35 -9.28 -11.38 -10.19
C GLU A 35 -9.69 -10.12 -9.43
N ALA A 36 -9.82 -10.23 -8.12
CA ALA A 36 -10.26 -9.12 -7.29
C ALA A 36 -9.19 -8.03 -7.40
N GLU A 37 -9.50 -6.95 -8.12
CA GLU A 37 -8.68 -5.73 -8.16
C GLU A 37 -8.50 -5.26 -6.71
N ARG A 38 -7.29 -5.45 -6.16
CA ARG A 38 -6.94 -4.90 -4.86
C ARG A 38 -6.38 -3.51 -5.10
N GLU A 39 -6.82 -2.56 -4.30
CA GLU A 39 -6.30 -1.20 -4.38
C GLU A 39 -5.44 -0.97 -3.15
N ILE A 40 -4.19 -0.61 -3.38
CA ILE A 40 -3.14 -0.36 -2.38
C ILE A 40 -2.81 1.13 -2.33
N ALA A 41 -2.24 1.60 -1.23
CA ALA A 41 -1.75 2.97 -1.08
C ALA A 41 -0.24 3.03 -1.27
N SER A 42 0.24 3.80 -2.25
CA SER A 42 1.66 4.13 -2.42
C SER A 42 1.96 5.46 -1.72
N ILE A 43 2.78 5.41 -0.69
CA ILE A 43 3.14 6.52 0.19
C ILE A 43 4.58 6.95 -0.11
N LYS A 44 4.74 8.21 -0.53
CA LYS A 44 6.07 8.84 -0.57
C LYS A 44 6.29 9.62 0.71
N ILE A 45 7.42 9.35 1.36
CA ILE A 45 7.80 9.95 2.63
C ILE A 45 9.02 10.84 2.39
N GLU A 46 9.03 12.04 2.93
CA GLU A 46 10.21 12.90 2.97
C GLU A 46 10.42 13.39 4.39
N ILE A 47 11.66 13.35 4.86
CA ILE A 47 12.00 13.72 6.24
C ILE A 47 12.98 14.88 6.16
N LYS A 48 12.59 16.02 6.72
CA LYS A 48 13.52 17.10 7.00
C LYS A 48 14.09 16.88 8.40
N LEU A 49 15.39 16.66 8.48
CA LEU A 49 16.14 16.47 9.71
C LEU A 49 16.42 17.81 10.40
N GLU A 50 16.85 17.75 11.65
CA GLU A 50 17.24 18.92 12.46
C GLU A 50 18.38 19.71 11.80
N SER A 51 19.26 19.00 11.08
CA SER A 51 20.33 19.57 10.24
C SER A 51 19.80 20.44 9.09
N GLY A 52 18.51 20.35 8.77
CA GLY A 52 17.87 20.95 7.62
C GLY A 52 17.94 20.09 6.36
N ARG A 53 18.69 18.99 6.38
CA ARG A 53 18.79 18.03 5.26
C ARG A 53 17.46 17.32 5.06
N VAL A 54 17.08 17.11 3.80
CA VAL A 54 15.90 16.32 3.44
C VAL A 54 16.34 14.94 2.98
N VAL A 55 15.87 13.91 3.67
CA VAL A 55 16.06 12.50 3.32
C VAL A 55 14.79 11.98 2.68
N LYS A 56 14.95 11.24 1.59
CA LYS A 56 13.85 10.57 0.89
C LYS A 56 14.22 9.09 0.77
N PRO A 57 13.37 8.16 1.20
CA PRO A 57 13.51 6.76 0.84
C PRO A 57 13.57 6.64 -0.69
N GLU A 58 14.40 5.74 -1.19
CA GLU A 58 14.60 5.54 -2.63
C GLU A 58 13.30 5.09 -3.31
N ASP A 59 12.53 4.25 -2.61
CA ASP A 59 11.28 3.69 -3.08
C ASP A 59 10.06 4.26 -2.37
N ALA A 60 8.95 4.34 -3.12
CA ALA A 60 7.65 4.64 -2.54
C ALA A 60 7.13 3.42 -1.80
N PHE A 61 6.78 3.59 -0.53
CA PHE A 61 6.30 2.52 0.33
C PHE A 61 4.86 2.16 -0.02
N THR A 62 4.55 0.88 -0.20
CA THR A 62 3.20 0.40 -0.53
C THR A 62 2.56 -0.26 0.67
N ILE A 63 1.33 0.15 1.02
CA ILE A 63 0.57 -0.40 2.14
C ILE A 63 -0.86 -0.70 1.68
N ASP A 64 -1.40 -1.84 2.08
CA ASP A 64 -2.82 -2.14 1.94
C ASP A 64 -3.68 -1.25 2.86
N PHE A 65 -4.87 -0.88 2.39
CA PHE A 65 -5.78 -0.08 3.23
C PHE A 65 -6.22 -0.87 4.46
N GLY A 66 -6.22 -0.22 5.62
CA GLY A 66 -6.59 -0.82 6.91
C GLY A 66 -5.47 -1.63 7.56
N VAL A 67 -4.34 -1.84 6.87
CA VAL A 67 -3.17 -2.53 7.41
C VAL A 67 -2.18 -1.53 7.96
N GLU A 68 -1.69 -1.81 9.16
CA GLU A 68 -0.57 -1.07 9.75
C GLU A 68 0.74 -1.68 9.25
N ASN A 69 1.67 -0.83 8.83
CA ASN A 69 2.97 -1.27 8.36
C ASN A 69 4.05 -0.29 8.85
N SER A 70 5.29 -0.77 8.97
CA SER A 70 6.41 0.03 9.43
C SER A 70 7.51 0.15 8.39
N LEU A 71 8.06 1.35 8.25
CA LEU A 71 9.23 1.61 7.41
C LEU A 71 10.39 2.05 8.29
N GLU A 72 11.53 1.38 8.19
CA GLU A 72 12.76 1.78 8.86
C GLU A 72 13.79 2.27 7.83
N ILE A 73 14.43 3.41 8.11
CA ILE A 73 15.53 3.94 7.30
C ILE A 73 16.69 4.35 8.20
N GLN A 74 17.92 4.22 7.68
CA GLN A 74 19.11 4.76 8.35
C GLN A 74 19.50 6.09 7.70
N ALA A 75 19.63 7.14 8.51
CA ALA A 75 20.07 8.45 8.05
C ALA A 75 20.83 9.20 9.14
N GLU A 76 21.89 9.92 8.76
CA GLU A 76 22.74 10.68 9.68
C GLU A 76 23.27 9.88 10.89
N GLY A 77 23.38 8.56 10.76
CA GLY A 77 23.85 7.67 11.83
C GLY A 77 22.76 7.25 12.84
N SER A 78 21.51 7.68 12.64
CA SER A 78 20.35 7.28 13.42
C SER A 78 19.44 6.33 12.62
N SER A 79 18.73 5.45 13.33
CA SER A 79 17.61 4.68 12.79
C SER A 79 16.32 5.47 12.93
N HIS A 80 15.55 5.55 11.85
CA HIS A 80 14.30 6.28 11.74
C HIS A 80 13.20 5.31 11.37
N LYS A 81 12.29 5.05 12.31
CA LYS A 81 11.18 4.12 12.12
C LYS A 81 9.86 4.88 12.02
N PHE A 82 9.10 4.61 10.96
CA PHE A 82 7.78 5.14 10.72
C PHE A 82 6.76 4.04 10.94
N LEU A 83 5.69 4.34 11.68
CA LEU A 83 4.52 3.50 11.79
C LEU A 83 3.40 4.16 10.99
N LEU A 84 2.88 3.47 9.99
CA LEU A 84 1.96 4.03 9.02
C LEU A 84 0.73 3.12 8.88
N LYS A 85 -0.45 3.72 8.97
CA LYS A 85 -1.71 3.05 8.66
C LYS A 85 -2.58 3.97 7.83
N VAL A 86 -3.14 3.45 6.74
CA VAL A 86 -4.02 4.23 5.85
C VAL A 86 -5.40 3.58 5.86
N ASP A 87 -6.36 4.25 6.47
CA ASP A 87 -7.76 3.86 6.47
C ASP A 87 -8.55 4.68 5.44
N ARG A 88 -9.45 4.04 4.71
CA ARG A 88 -10.34 4.77 3.80
C ARG A 88 -11.37 5.55 4.58
N LYS A 89 -11.64 6.77 4.13
CA LYS A 89 -12.68 7.61 4.71
C LYS A 89 -13.71 7.95 3.64
N GLY A 90 -14.98 7.70 3.94
CA GLY A 90 -16.09 8.03 3.06
C GLY A 90 -16.30 7.06 1.90
N ASP A 91 -17.08 7.50 0.91
CA ASP A 91 -17.43 6.71 -0.28
C ASP A 91 -16.23 6.68 -1.24
N LYS A 92 -15.77 5.48 -1.64
CA LYS A 92 -14.51 5.24 -2.38
C LYS A 92 -14.31 6.15 -3.60
N ASP A 93 -15.39 6.57 -4.25
CA ASP A 93 -15.36 7.35 -5.49
C ASP A 93 -15.55 8.87 -5.28
N LYS A 94 -16.05 9.30 -4.13
CA LYS A 94 -16.42 10.70 -3.88
C LYS A 94 -15.40 11.41 -3.00
N ASP A 95 -14.89 10.72 -2.00
CA ASP A 95 -14.03 11.31 -0.99
C ASP A 95 -12.57 11.04 -1.30
N LYS A 96 -11.86 12.07 -1.77
CA LYS A 96 -10.40 12.05 -2.01
C LYS A 96 -9.62 12.24 -0.71
N VAL A 97 -10.12 11.69 0.39
CA VAL A 97 -9.59 11.85 1.74
C VAL A 97 -9.42 10.48 2.37
N VAL A 98 -8.31 10.28 3.05
CA VAL A 98 -8.00 9.07 3.81
C VAL A 98 -7.63 9.44 5.23
N ALA A 99 -7.91 8.56 6.18
CA ALA A 99 -7.39 8.69 7.53
C ALA A 99 -5.98 8.09 7.56
N LEU A 100 -4.97 8.95 7.65
CA LEU A 100 -3.57 8.54 7.77
C LEU A 100 -3.18 8.59 9.24
N THR A 101 -2.76 7.45 9.78
CA THR A 101 -2.11 7.35 11.08
C THR A 101 -0.61 7.32 10.89
N VAL A 102 0.12 8.19 11.59
CA VAL A 102 1.58 8.29 11.54
C VAL A 102 2.13 8.25 12.96
N GLY A 103 3.04 7.31 13.22
CA GLY A 103 4.00 7.36 14.33
C GLY A 103 5.42 7.48 13.79
N TYR A 104 6.31 8.05 14.60
CA TYR A 104 7.72 8.20 14.22
C TYR A 104 8.63 8.06 15.44
N ASP A 105 9.55 7.10 15.33
CA ASP A 105 10.57 6.80 16.33
C ASP A 105 11.96 7.08 15.74
N ARG A 106 12.86 7.61 16.57
CA ARG A 106 14.27 7.77 16.25
C ARG A 106 15.11 7.01 17.28
N ASP A 107 15.96 6.11 16.83
CA ASP A 107 16.83 5.30 17.70
C ASP A 107 16.07 4.56 18.81
N GLY A 108 14.82 4.17 18.53
CA GLY A 108 13.92 3.50 19.48
C GLY A 108 13.17 4.44 20.43
N GLU A 109 13.37 5.75 20.35
CA GLU A 109 12.62 6.75 21.10
C GLU A 109 11.47 7.33 20.26
N ALA A 110 10.25 7.28 20.79
CA ALA A 110 9.08 7.83 20.13
C ALA A 110 9.10 9.37 20.14
N ILE A 111 9.39 9.95 18.97
CA ILE A 111 9.40 11.40 18.77
C ILE A 111 7.98 11.91 18.44
N VAL A 112 7.23 11.11 17.68
CA VAL A 112 5.82 11.38 17.38
C VAL A 112 5.01 10.14 17.71
N ALA A 113 4.18 10.25 18.75
CA ALA A 113 3.21 9.21 19.07
C ALA A 113 2.23 9.03 17.89
N PRO A 114 1.74 7.80 17.64
CA PRO A 114 0.79 7.54 16.57
C PRO A 114 -0.42 8.48 16.63
N TYR A 115 -0.60 9.26 15.58
CA TYR A 115 -1.69 10.22 15.45
C TYR A 115 -2.37 10.09 14.09
N THR A 116 -3.71 10.09 14.10
CA THR A 116 -4.54 9.94 12.91
C THR A 116 -5.09 11.30 12.47
N PHE A 117 -4.95 11.60 11.18
CA PHE A 117 -5.54 12.80 10.57
C PHE A 117 -6.06 12.53 9.16
N ASP A 118 -6.93 13.43 8.71
CA ASP A 118 -7.48 13.40 7.36
C ASP A 118 -6.45 13.94 6.35
N ALA A 119 -5.93 13.07 5.50
CA ALA A 119 -4.99 13.40 4.43
C ALA A 119 -5.68 13.36 3.06
N LYS A 120 -5.37 14.34 2.20
CA LYS A 120 -5.92 14.36 0.83
C LYS A 120 -5.06 13.50 -0.10
N LEU A 121 -5.71 12.64 -0.89
CA LEU A 121 -5.03 11.82 -1.88
C LEU A 121 -4.32 12.69 -2.93
N LYS A 122 -3.13 12.25 -3.34
CA LYS A 122 -2.23 12.91 -4.32
C LYS A 122 -1.80 14.32 -3.90
N LYS A 123 -1.96 14.69 -2.63
CA LYS A 123 -1.45 15.94 -2.08
C LYS A 123 -0.35 15.65 -1.05
N ARG A 124 0.59 16.59 -0.98
CA ARG A 124 1.69 16.55 -0.02
C ARG A 124 1.23 17.20 1.28
N GLU A 125 1.05 16.38 2.30
CA GLU A 125 0.75 16.82 3.66
C GLU A 125 2.06 16.92 4.44
N VAL A 126 2.22 17.95 5.26
CA VAL A 126 3.45 18.20 6.02
C VAL A 126 3.14 18.31 7.50
N LEU A 127 3.67 17.40 8.29
CA LEU A 127 3.68 17.45 9.73
C LEU A 127 4.97 18.11 10.20
N ARG A 128 4.86 19.25 10.88
CA ARG A 128 6.01 19.92 11.49
C ARG A 128 6.18 19.40 12.91
N ILE A 129 7.40 19.03 13.26
CA ILE A 129 7.76 18.54 14.58
C ILE A 129 8.65 19.59 15.24
N GLU A 130 8.62 19.65 16.56
CA GLU A 130 9.54 20.49 17.31
C GLU A 130 11.00 20.12 17.02
N GLY A 131 11.94 21.04 17.26
CA GLY A 131 13.35 20.86 16.89
C GLY A 131 13.67 21.13 15.41
N GLY A 132 12.72 21.65 14.63
CA GLY A 132 12.96 22.05 13.23
C GLY A 132 12.84 20.89 12.22
N MET A 133 12.43 19.72 12.69
CA MET A 133 12.11 18.57 11.85
C MET A 133 10.75 18.72 11.16
N ALA A 134 10.60 18.04 10.03
CA ALA A 134 9.30 17.91 9.37
C ALA A 134 9.18 16.58 8.63
N LEU A 135 8.00 15.99 8.67
CA LEU A 135 7.63 14.81 7.89
C LEU A 135 6.66 15.23 6.81
N ALA A 136 6.91 14.84 5.57
CA ALA A 136 5.99 15.06 4.47
C ALA A 136 5.54 13.73 3.87
N PHE A 137 4.23 13.61 3.64
CA PHE A 137 3.59 12.41 3.13
C PHE A 137 2.82 12.74 1.87
N THR A 138 2.95 11.91 0.85
CA THR A 138 2.09 11.95 -0.34
C THR A 138 1.51 10.58 -0.59
N ILE A 139 0.19 10.46 -0.48
CA ILE A 139 -0.52 9.18 -0.62
C ILE A 139 -1.12 9.10 -2.01
N THR A 140 -0.77 8.07 -2.77
CA THR A 140 -1.29 7.82 -4.12
C THR A 140 -1.95 6.44 -4.15
N PRO A 141 -3.28 6.33 -4.38
CA PRO A 141 -3.89 5.03 -4.57
C PRO A 141 -3.35 4.39 -5.86
N LYS A 142 -3.04 3.11 -5.80
CA LYS A 142 -2.67 2.27 -6.94
C LYS A 142 -3.60 1.08 -6.98
N LYS A 143 -4.13 0.77 -8.16
CA LYS A 143 -4.80 -0.50 -8.41
C LYS A 143 -3.74 -1.53 -8.75
N VAL A 144 -3.81 -2.70 -8.13
CA VAL A 144 -3.01 -3.87 -8.47
C VAL A 144 -3.97 -4.99 -8.81
N THR A 145 -3.77 -5.59 -9.98
CA THR A 145 -4.37 -6.89 -10.31
C THR A 145 -3.66 -7.92 -9.45
N SER A 146 -4.43 -8.71 -8.70
CA SER A 146 -3.88 -9.63 -7.71
C SER A 146 -3.22 -10.82 -8.42
N GLU A 147 -1.94 -10.72 -8.75
CA GLU A 147 -1.11 -11.93 -8.76
C GLU A 147 -0.89 -12.32 -7.28
N ALA A 148 -1.07 -13.60 -6.96
CA ALA A 148 -1.23 -14.15 -5.60
C ALA A 148 -0.30 -13.55 -4.51
N PRO A 149 -0.74 -13.47 -3.23
CA PRO A 149 0.12 -12.99 -2.15
C PRO A 149 1.38 -13.87 -2.03
N PRO A 150 2.56 -13.31 -1.72
CA PRO A 150 3.73 -14.12 -1.40
C PRO A 150 3.39 -14.94 -0.14
N SER A 151 3.26 -16.25 -0.31
CA SER A 151 3.16 -17.18 0.81
C SER A 151 4.43 -17.10 1.65
N GLU A 152 4.25 -16.76 2.93
CA GLU A 152 5.23 -16.96 4.00
C GLU A 152 5.54 -18.46 4.11
N ASP A 153 6.53 -18.97 3.36
CA ASP A 153 7.30 -20.17 3.72
C ASP A 153 8.54 -20.30 2.81
N ALA A 154 9.63 -19.65 3.20
CA ALA A 154 10.98 -20.05 2.81
C ALA A 154 11.98 -19.53 3.84
N PRO A 155 12.61 -20.40 4.65
CA PRO A 155 13.67 -20.02 5.58
C PRO A 155 14.90 -19.51 4.83
N GLU A 156 15.62 -18.61 5.50
CA GLU A 156 16.91 -18.02 5.12
C GLU A 156 17.96 -19.06 4.68
N GLU A 157 18.80 -18.73 3.70
CA GLU A 157 20.29 -18.76 3.78
C GLU A 157 20.96 -18.22 2.48
N PRO A 158 22.25 -17.80 2.53
CA PRO A 158 22.63 -16.43 2.15
C PRO A 158 23.45 -16.27 0.85
N SER A 159 23.45 -15.03 0.35
CA SER A 159 24.49 -14.31 -0.42
C SER A 159 25.37 -15.06 -1.42
N GLU A 160 25.32 -14.65 -2.70
CA GLU A 160 26.53 -14.28 -3.45
C GLU A 160 26.21 -13.34 -4.62
N LYS A 161 27.03 -12.30 -4.78
CA LYS A 161 26.95 -11.25 -5.81
C LYS A 161 27.05 -11.85 -7.22
N PRO A 162 26.52 -11.13 -8.24
CA PRO A 162 27.36 -10.93 -9.42
C PRO A 162 27.61 -9.44 -9.71
N ARG A 163 28.89 -9.06 -9.63
CA ARG A 163 29.43 -7.86 -10.28
C ARG A 163 29.37 -8.04 -11.80
N GLU A 164 29.05 -6.94 -12.48
CA GLU A 164 29.43 -6.52 -13.83
C GLU A 164 29.78 -7.59 -14.90
N LYS A 165 29.00 -7.60 -15.98
CA LYS A 165 29.50 -7.89 -17.34
C LYS A 165 28.97 -6.73 -18.20
N GLY A 166 29.76 -5.72 -18.56
CA GLY A 166 31.04 -5.87 -19.25
C GLY A 166 30.72 -6.32 -20.67
N LYS A 167 30.74 -5.38 -21.62
CA LYS A 167 30.51 -5.63 -23.05
C LYS A 167 31.34 -6.84 -23.48
N ILE A 168 30.69 -7.86 -24.02
CA ILE A 168 31.37 -8.96 -24.69
C ILE A 168 31.81 -8.39 -26.03
N ASP A 169 33.03 -7.88 -26.06
CA ASP A 169 33.70 -7.49 -27.29
C ASP A 169 33.94 -8.75 -28.11
N VAL A 170 33.53 -8.67 -29.36
CA VAL A 170 33.53 -9.75 -30.34
C VAL A 170 34.98 -10.06 -30.67
N CYS A 171 35.47 -11.25 -30.31
CA CYS A 171 36.72 -11.76 -30.88
C CYS A 171 36.60 -11.74 -32.40
N GLY A 172 37.30 -10.79 -33.02
CA GLY A 172 37.41 -10.64 -34.47
C GLY A 172 38.13 -11.83 -35.06
N LYS A 173 37.76 -12.18 -36.29
CA LYS A 173 38.05 -13.45 -36.96
C LYS A 173 39.53 -13.64 -37.39
N ASP A 174 40.45 -12.83 -36.88
CA ASP A 174 41.84 -12.74 -37.35
C ASP A 174 42.84 -12.39 -36.21
N ASP A 175 42.66 -12.94 -35.00
CA ASP A 175 43.64 -12.79 -33.91
C ASP A 175 44.44 -14.10 -33.68
N PRO A 176 45.74 -14.16 -34.06
CA PRO A 176 46.54 -15.39 -34.08
C PRO A 176 47.05 -15.86 -32.70
N LEU A 177 46.45 -15.39 -31.59
CA LEU A 177 46.79 -15.81 -30.22
C LEU A 177 45.75 -16.73 -29.55
N CYS A 178 44.68 -17.10 -30.25
CA CYS A 178 43.77 -18.18 -29.86
C CYS A 178 44.27 -19.55 -30.36
N GLY A 179 45.46 -19.97 -29.93
CA GLY A 179 46.08 -21.23 -30.38
C GLY A 179 46.97 -21.88 -29.33
N VAL A 180 46.50 -23.02 -28.80
CA VAL A 180 47.20 -24.22 -28.27
C VAL A 180 46.07 -25.17 -27.81
N ASP A 181 45.82 -26.35 -28.36
CA ASP A 181 46.69 -27.44 -28.85
C ASP A 181 46.41 -27.83 -30.32
#